data_AF-A0A0L7K3X8-F1
#
_entry.id   AF-A0A0L7K3X8-F1
#
_cell.length_a   1.000
_cell.length_b   1.000
_cell.length_c   1.000
_cell.angle_alpha   90.00
_cell.angle_beta   90.00
_cell.angle_gamma   90.00
#
_symmetry.space_group_name_H-M   'P 1'
#
loop_
_entity.id
_entity.type
_entity.pdbx_description
1 polymer ?
#
loop_
_entity_poly.entity_id
_entity_poly.type
_entity_poly.pdbx_seq_one_letter_code
_entity_poly.pdbx_strand_id
1 'polypeptide(L)'
;MSTDFYIRYYVGHKGKFGHEFLEFEFRPDGKLRYANNSNYKNDTMIRKEAYVHPCVMEELKRVIVDSEIMHEDDRLWPQPDRVGRQ
;
A
#
# COMPACT_ATOMS: atom_id res chain seq x y z
N MET A 1 22.02 12.74 5.46
CA MET A 1 20.77 13.48 5.70
C MET A 1 19.66 12.46 5.60
N SER A 2 18.94 12.19 6.70
CA SER A 2 17.78 11.30 6.69
C SER A 2 16.67 12.01 5.93
N THR A 3 16.46 11.63 4.67
CA THR A 3 15.25 12.04 3.95
C THR A 3 14.10 11.23 4.52
N ASP A 4 13.15 11.91 5.15
CA ASP A 4 11.91 11.28 5.62
C ASP A 4 11.26 10.54 4.44
N PHE A 5 11.07 9.23 4.60
CA PHE A 5 10.52 8.36 3.56
C PHE A 5 9.39 7.52 4.14
N TYR A 6 8.21 7.66 3.53
CA TYR A 6 7.02 6.92 3.89
C TYR A 6 6.25 6.60 2.62
N ILE A 7 5.80 5.36 2.49
CA ILE A 7 4.86 4.95 1.45
C ILE A 7 3.80 4.05 2.05
N ARG A 8 2.55 4.28 1.66
CA ARG A 8 1.42 3.42 1.97
C ARG A 8 0.58 3.25 0.72
N TYR A 9 0.17 2.02 0.48
CA TYR A 9 -0.77 1.68 -0.57
C TYR A 9 -1.93 0.91 0.01
N TYR A 10 -3.13 1.29 -0.38
CA TYR A 10 -4.37 0.62 -0.03
C TYR A 10 -5.11 0.30 -1.33
N VAL A 11 -5.73 -0.87 -1.37
CA VAL A 11 -6.74 -1.19 -2.38
C VAL A 11 -7.83 -2.00 -1.71
N GLY A 12 -9.08 -1.67 -1.97
CA GLY A 12 -10.17 -2.46 -1.42
C GLY A 12 -11.51 -2.09 -2.00
N HIS A 13 -12.47 -2.95 -1.73
CA HIS A 13 -13.85 -2.80 -2.19
C HIS A 13 -14.83 -3.41 -1.20
N LYS A 14 -16.10 -3.04 -1.33
CA LYS A 14 -17.18 -3.64 -0.55
C LYS A 14 -18.05 -4.48 -1.49
N GLY A 15 -17.71 -5.76 -1.56
CA GLY A 15 -18.44 -6.74 -2.36
C GLY A 15 -19.62 -7.34 -1.61
N LYS A 16 -20.25 -8.33 -2.25
CA LYS A 16 -21.36 -9.13 -1.67
C LYS A 16 -20.95 -9.83 -0.36
N PHE A 17 -19.66 -10.11 -0.20
CA PHE A 17 -19.11 -10.90 0.91
C PHE A 17 -18.42 -10.03 1.98
N GLY A 18 -18.68 -8.72 1.99
CA GLY A 18 -18.15 -7.79 2.98
C GLY A 18 -17.04 -6.91 2.41
N HIS A 19 -16.20 -6.40 3.30
CA HIS A 19 -15.08 -5.53 2.95
C HIS A 19 -13.82 -6.34 2.73
N GLU A 20 -13.34 -6.35 1.49
CA GLU A 20 -12.08 -6.95 1.10
C GLU A 20 -11.05 -5.86 0.80
N PHE A 21 -9.81 -6.03 1.28
CA PHE A 21 -8.74 -5.09 1.03
C PHE A 21 -7.35 -5.70 1.16
N LEU A 22 -6.38 -5.03 0.55
CA LEU A 22 -4.96 -5.20 0.76
C LEU A 22 -4.35 -3.84 1.09
N GLU A 23 -3.53 -3.79 2.12
CA GLU A 23 -2.80 -2.60 2.52
C GLU A 23 -1.38 -2.96 2.91
N PHE A 24 -0.43 -2.12 2.52
CA PHE A 24 0.91 -2.17 3.06
C PHE A 24 1.45 -0.76 3.31
N GLU A 25 2.34 -0.64 4.29
CA GLU A 25 3.12 0.57 4.52
C GLU A 25 4.58 0.27 4.85
N PHE A 26 5.46 1.14 4.36
CA PHE A 26 6.86 1.22 4.78
C PHE A 26 7.07 2.52 5.54
N ARG A 27 7.50 2.39 6.80
CA ARG A 27 7.79 3.52 7.69
C ARG A 27 9.26 3.98 7.56
N PRO A 28 9.58 5.21 7.99
CA PRO A 28 10.95 5.73 7.90
C PRO A 28 12.00 4.88 8.64
N ASP A 29 11.60 4.12 9.65
CA ASP A 29 12.44 3.21 10.44
C ASP A 29 12.67 1.84 9.75
N GLY A 30 12.19 1.66 8.52
CA GLY A 30 12.28 0.40 7.78
C GLY A 30 11.23 -0.63 8.19
N LYS A 31 10.26 -0.26 9.03
CA LYS A 31 9.16 -1.17 9.40
C LYS A 31 8.17 -1.30 8.24
N LEU A 32 8.07 -2.52 7.70
CA LEU A 32 7.01 -2.95 6.79
C LEU A 32 5.83 -3.48 7.60
N ARG A 33 4.63 -2.99 7.31
CA ARG A 33 3.36 -3.54 7.82
C ARG A 33 2.50 -3.95 6.64
N TYR A 34 1.94 -5.15 6.70
CA TYR A 34 1.10 -5.74 5.66
C TYR A 34 -0.20 -6.24 6.28
N ALA A 35 -1.31 -5.88 5.66
CA ALA A 35 -2.64 -6.37 6.00
C ALA A 35 -3.37 -6.82 4.73
N ASN A 36 -3.95 -8.01 4.76
CA ASN A 36 -4.81 -8.51 3.69
C ASN A 36 -6.04 -9.18 4.29
N ASN A 37 -7.20 -8.74 3.82
CA ASN A 37 -8.49 -9.31 4.16
C ASN A 37 -9.23 -9.61 2.86
N SER A 38 -9.24 -10.87 2.42
CA SER A 38 -9.87 -11.28 1.16
C SER A 38 -11.20 -12.02 1.36
N ASN A 39 -11.60 -12.35 2.60
CA ASN A 39 -12.81 -13.14 2.92
C ASN A 39 -13.04 -14.40 2.06
N TYR A 40 -12.04 -14.84 1.29
CA TYR A 40 -12.15 -15.92 0.35
C TYR A 40 -12.07 -17.22 1.14
N LYS A 41 -13.11 -18.06 1.07
CA LYS A 41 -13.20 -19.34 1.79
C LYS A 41 -13.07 -19.21 3.33
N ASN A 42 -13.63 -18.15 3.92
CA ASN A 42 -13.54 -17.88 5.38
C ASN A 42 -12.10 -17.70 5.88
N ASP A 43 -11.21 -17.20 5.03
CA ASP A 43 -9.84 -16.91 5.46
C ASP A 43 -9.83 -15.84 6.55
N THR A 44 -8.92 -15.99 7.50
CA THR A 44 -8.71 -14.99 8.54
C THR A 44 -7.81 -13.88 8.03
N MET A 45 -8.07 -12.65 8.46
CA MET A 45 -7.27 -11.50 8.09
C MET A 45 -5.77 -11.73 8.36
N ILE A 46 -4.95 -11.61 7.32
CA ILE A 46 -3.50 -11.75 7.41
C ILE A 46 -2.93 -10.40 7.85
N ARG A 47 -2.17 -10.42 8.95
CA ARG A 47 -1.39 -9.27 9.43
C ARG A 47 0.05 -9.69 9.65
N LYS A 48 0.98 -8.99 9.03
CA LYS A 48 2.43 -9.26 9.15
C LYS A 48 3.18 -7.95 9.34
N GLU A 49 4.22 -8.00 10.15
CA GLU A 49 5.16 -6.91 10.34
C GLU A 49 6.58 -7.45 10.26
N ALA A 50 7.47 -6.70 9.64
CA ALA A 50 8.89 -7.02 9.54
C ALA A 50 9.71 -5.73 9.44
N TYR A 51 10.98 -5.79 9.81
CA TYR A 51 11.94 -4.72 9.48
C TYR A 51 12.71 -5.14 8.23
N VAL A 52 12.82 -4.23 7.27
CA VAL A 52 13.59 -4.44 6.06
C VAL A 52 14.97 -3.77 6.18
N HIS A 53 15.94 -4.33 5.46
CA HIS A 53 17.27 -3.73 5.38
C HIS A 53 17.21 -2.39 4.62
N PRO A 54 18.07 -1.41 4.93
CA PRO A 54 18.12 -0.12 4.22
C PRO A 54 18.20 -0.23 2.69
N CYS A 55 18.85 -1.27 2.14
CA CYS A 55 18.90 -1.47 0.67
C CYS A 55 17.51 -1.64 0.03
N VAL A 56 16.54 -2.23 0.74
CA VAL A 56 15.16 -2.36 0.26
C VAL A 56 14.49 -0.99 0.24
N MET A 57 14.76 -0.15 1.24
CA MET A 57 14.23 1.21 1.32
C MET A 57 14.78 2.10 0.20
N GLU A 58 16.08 2.00 -0.10
CA GLU A 58 16.70 2.74 -1.20
C GLU A 58 16.19 2.27 -2.57
N GLU A 59 15.96 0.96 -2.74
CA GLU A 59 15.38 0.46 -3.99
C GLU A 59 13.93 0.90 -4.18
N LEU A 60 13.13 0.93 -3.11
CA LEU A 60 11.77 1.50 -3.16
C LEU A 60 11.79 2.98 -3.57
N LYS A 61 12.71 3.78 -3.01
CA LYS A 61 12.89 5.18 -3.42
C LYS A 61 13.26 5.29 -4.90
N ARG A 62 14.19 4.45 -5.38
CA ARG A 62 14.60 4.43 -6.79
C ARG A 62 13.40 4.16 -7.69
N VAL A 63 12.61 3.13 -7.40
CA VAL A 63 11.40 2.79 -8.18
C VAL A 63 10.39 3.94 -8.20
N ILE A 64 10.16 4.62 -7.07
CA ILE A 64 9.24 5.76 -6.99
C ILE A 64 9.73 6.94 -7.82
N VAL A 65 11.01 7.31 -7.71
CA VAL A 65 11.60 8.41 -8.49
C VAL A 65 11.56 8.08 -9.98
N ASP A 66 11.99 6.88 -10.38
CA ASP A 66 12.03 6.45 -11.78
C ASP A 66 10.64 6.34 -12.42
N SER A 67 9.59 6.14 -11.62
CA SER A 67 8.20 6.11 -12.10
C SER A 67 7.61 7.48 -12.41
N GLU A 68 8.28 8.56 -12.00
CA GLU A 68 7.81 9.95 -12.14
C GLU A 68 6.44 10.23 -11.46
N ILE A 69 5.92 9.32 -10.64
CA ILE A 69 4.59 9.43 -10.00
C ILE A 69 4.42 10.70 -9.16
N MET A 70 5.52 11.27 -8.68
CA MET A 70 5.54 12.53 -7.93
C MET A 70 5.18 13.76 -8.79
N HIS A 71 5.14 13.61 -10.10
CA HIS A 71 4.72 14.64 -11.06
C HIS A 71 3.26 14.49 -11.51
N GLU A 72 2.60 13.40 -11.13
CA GLU A 72 1.21 13.11 -11.47
C GLU A 72 0.22 13.74 -10.47
N ASP A 73 -1.03 13.88 -10.91
CA ASP A 73 -2.10 14.47 -10.11
C ASP A 73 -3.44 13.76 -10.38
N ASP A 74 -4.15 13.43 -9.30
CA ASP A 74 -5.38 12.63 -9.34
C ASP A 74 -6.65 13.45 -9.62
N ARG A 75 -6.55 14.78 -9.86
CA ARG A 75 -7.69 15.68 -10.13
C ARG A 75 -8.64 15.18 -11.22
N LEU A 76 -8.12 14.47 -12.21
CA LEU A 76 -8.89 13.95 -13.35
C LEU A 76 -9.11 12.43 -13.28
N TRP A 77 -8.67 11.77 -12.21
CA TRP A 77 -8.82 10.32 -12.08
C TRP A 77 -10.24 9.95 -11.66
N PRO A 78 -10.72 8.74 -12.02
CA PRO A 78 -11.98 8.23 -11.54
C PRO A 78 -12.04 8.23 -10.01
N GLN A 79 -13.11 8.80 -9.46
CA GLN A 79 -13.31 8.81 -8.03
C GLN A 79 -13.63 7.40 -7.52
N PRO A 80 -13.23 7.06 -6.28
CA PRO A 80 -13.61 5.80 -5.66
C PRO A 80 -15.11 5.57 -5.67
N ASP A 81 -15.53 4.34 -5.95
CA ASP A 81 -16.94 3.97 -6.05
C ASP A 81 -17.27 2.71 -5.23
N ARG A 82 -18.42 2.09 -5.52
CA ARG A 82 -18.85 0.86 -4.84
C ARG A 82 -18.03 -0.36 -5.27
N VAL A 83 -17.46 -0.34 -6.48
CA VAL A 83 -16.68 -1.43 -7.06
C VAL A 83 -15.26 -1.42 -6.52
N GLY A 84 -14.71 -0.26 -6.18
CA GLY A 84 -13.40 -0.20 -5.55
C GLY A 84 -12.88 1.19 -5.20
N ARG A 85 -11.79 1.16 -4.42
CA ARG A 85 -11.01 2.32 -4.01
C ARG A 85 -9.53 1.95 -3.96
N GLN A 86 -8.70 2.88 -4.42
CA GLN A 86 -7.26 2.95 -4.13
C GLN A 86 -6.99 4.26 -3.37
#